data_AF-A0A948VGR7-F1
#
_entry.id   AF-A0A948VGR7-F1
#
_cell.length_a   1.000
_cell.length_b   1.000
_cell.length_c   1.000
_cell.angle_alpha   90.00
_cell.angle_beta   90.00
_cell.angle_gamma   90.00
#
_symmetry.space_group_name_H-M   'P 1'
#
loop_
_entity.id
_entity.type
_entity.pdbx_description
1 polymer ?
#
loop_
_entity_poly.entity_id
_entity_poly.type
_entity_poly.pdbx_seq_one_letter_code
_entity_poly.pdbx_strand_id
1 'polypeptide(L)'
;MENEIVCKNCGAEGVLKYGTYKGVQRYWCKVCQRKFKADDTLFHMKTPANQVSSALNSYYEGMSIKAIRRHLLQEHANAPSTATIYEWIQKYTQYATDSIEGYQPKKIGDTWIADETVLEIDGQNVWLWDIIDDKTRFLLATRISTSRTTRDAQMLYDKAVKTAGKEPQTVITDKLASYLDVRYGKDTEHIQSRPFALGDNTQKIERFHGTLKQRTKVMRGLKNIESAIDFVNGWLVHYNYLRPHDALDDKTPAEVAGIDFPYKNWADITRHKPTKPITVSHVKRGTMRLQKTQIGRPKKRIRITPKTPPISLKRVRLER
;
A
#
# COMPACT_ATOMS: atom_id res chain seq x y z
N MET A 1 17.69 16.63 30.84
CA MET A 1 17.96 16.95 29.42
C MET A 1 16.84 17.87 28.98
N GLU A 2 17.10 19.18 28.90
CA GLU A 2 16.12 20.12 28.34
C GLU A 2 15.90 19.75 26.87
N ASN A 3 14.65 19.46 26.48
CA ASN A 3 14.33 19.25 25.07
C ASN A 3 14.62 20.55 24.31
N GLU A 4 15.70 20.56 23.54
CA GLU A 4 16.05 21.68 22.68
C GLU A 4 14.94 21.86 21.62
N ILE A 5 14.30 23.04 21.64
CA ILE A 5 13.09 23.27 20.84
C ILE A 5 13.50 23.64 19.42
N VAL A 6 13.43 22.66 18.51
CA VAL A 6 13.67 22.84 17.09
C VAL A 6 12.40 23.23 16.31
N CYS A 7 12.58 23.88 15.16
CA CYS A 7 11.46 24.26 14.32
C CYS A 7 10.78 23.04 13.68
N LYS A 8 9.53 22.74 14.04
CA LYS A 8 8.76 21.62 13.46
C LYS A 8 8.44 21.71 11.97
N ASN A 9 8.76 22.83 11.31
CA ASN A 9 8.55 23.01 9.88
C ASN A 9 9.84 22.84 9.06
N CYS A 10 11.01 23.18 9.60
CA CYS A 10 12.28 23.14 8.86
C CYS A 10 13.44 22.50 9.59
N GLY A 11 13.24 22.00 10.81
CA GLY A 11 14.27 21.36 11.63
C GLY A 11 15.28 22.32 12.27
N ALA A 12 15.29 23.61 11.93
CA ALA A 12 16.29 24.54 12.44
C ALA A 12 16.21 24.79 13.96
N GLU A 13 17.37 24.84 14.61
CA GLU A 13 17.55 25.19 16.02
C GLU A 13 17.32 26.67 16.32
N GLY A 14 17.42 27.55 15.30
CA GLY A 14 17.25 29.00 15.41
C GLY A 14 15.81 29.42 15.74
N VAL A 15 15.36 29.12 16.95
CA VAL A 15 14.00 29.28 17.45
C VAL A 15 13.99 30.21 18.66
N LEU A 16 13.01 31.11 18.71
CA LEU A 16 12.77 32.01 19.84
C LEU A 16 11.34 31.90 20.36
N LYS A 17 11.14 32.13 21.66
CA LYS A 17 9.80 32.32 22.24
C LYS A 17 9.14 33.52 21.58
N TYR A 18 7.87 33.37 21.20
CA TYR A 18 7.08 34.36 20.46
C TYR A 18 5.70 34.52 21.08
N GLY A 19 5.65 34.96 22.35
CA GLY A 19 4.41 35.18 23.09
C GLY A 19 3.56 33.92 23.27
N THR A 20 2.32 34.12 23.72
CA THR A 20 1.36 33.06 24.03
C THR A 20 0.04 33.27 23.30
N TYR A 21 -0.63 32.20 22.90
CA TYR A 21 -2.00 32.26 22.35
C TYR A 21 -2.88 31.20 22.98
N LYS A 22 -4.00 31.62 23.59
CA LYS A 22 -4.90 30.76 24.36
C LYS A 22 -4.16 29.90 25.41
N GLY A 23 -3.26 30.54 26.16
CA GLY A 23 -2.45 29.88 27.19
C GLY A 23 -1.30 29.00 26.68
N VAL A 24 -1.13 28.85 25.36
CA VAL A 24 -0.06 28.01 24.78
C VAL A 24 1.09 28.86 24.29
N GLN A 25 2.31 28.55 24.74
CA GLN A 25 3.55 29.16 24.28
C GLN A 25 3.73 28.97 22.76
N ARG A 26 4.05 30.06 22.07
CA ARG A 26 4.38 30.05 20.65
C ARG A 26 5.87 30.32 20.45
N TYR A 27 6.38 29.82 19.34
CA TYR A 27 7.77 29.93 18.95
C TYR A 27 7.87 30.47 17.53
N TRP A 28 8.90 31.26 17.26
CA TRP A 28 9.23 31.80 15.94
C TRP A 28 10.54 31.18 15.47
N CYS A 29 10.55 30.64 14.25
CA CYS A 29 11.77 30.16 13.62
C CYS A 29 12.42 31.28 12.81
N LYS A 30 13.69 31.59 13.09
CA LYS A 30 14.49 32.59 12.34
C LYS A 30 14.76 32.16 10.90
N VAL A 31 14.87 30.86 10.65
CA VAL A 31 15.23 30.31 9.32
C VAL A 31 14.03 30.34 8.37
N CYS A 32 12.93 29.67 8.73
CA CYS A 32 11.76 29.59 7.84
C CYS A 32 10.69 30.66 8.11
N GLN A 33 10.93 31.57 9.06
CA GLN A 33 10.06 32.70 9.41
C GLN A 33 8.60 32.28 9.68
N ARG A 34 8.42 31.19 10.44
CA ARG A 34 7.10 30.64 10.79
C ARG A 34 6.90 30.55 12.29
N LYS A 35 5.66 30.80 12.70
CA LYS A 35 5.17 30.61 14.08
C LYS A 35 4.74 29.17 14.28
N PHE A 36 5.07 28.57 15.42
CA PHE A 36 4.67 27.20 15.75
C PHE A 36 4.46 27.00 17.26
N LYS A 37 3.85 25.88 17.63
CA LYS A 37 3.76 25.39 19.01
C LYS A 37 4.81 24.28 19.19
N ALA A 38 5.50 24.26 20.33
CA ALA A 38 6.39 23.16 20.71
C ALA A 38 5.58 21.96 21.24
N ASP A 39 4.67 21.47 20.42
CA ASP A 39 3.85 20.28 20.65
C ASP A 39 3.93 19.34 19.44
N ASP A 40 3.46 18.11 19.59
CA ASP A 40 3.47 17.10 18.52
C ASP A 40 2.43 17.37 17.42
N THR A 41 1.73 18.51 17.42
CA THR A 41 0.76 18.80 16.34
C THR A 41 1.47 19.15 15.04
N LEU A 42 0.98 18.59 13.93
CA LEU A 42 1.51 18.91 12.61
C LEU A 42 1.26 20.38 12.26
N PHE A 43 2.08 20.93 11.36
CA PHE A 43 1.97 22.33 10.95
C PHE A 43 0.58 22.61 10.34
N HIS A 44 -0.06 23.71 10.75
CA HIS A 44 -1.45 24.06 10.44
C HIS A 44 -2.54 23.07 10.90
N MET A 45 -2.21 22.05 11.69
CA MET A 45 -3.17 21.07 12.18
C MET A 45 -3.38 21.20 13.68
N LYS A 46 -4.59 20.86 14.13
CA LYS A 46 -4.93 20.71 15.56
C LYS A 46 -4.61 19.30 16.07
N THR A 47 -4.50 18.34 15.17
CA THR A 47 -4.26 16.92 15.48
C THR A 47 -2.75 16.63 15.63
N PRO A 48 -2.35 15.93 16.71
CA PRO A 48 -1.00 15.37 16.88
C PRO A 48 -0.57 14.42 15.75
N ALA A 49 0.73 14.37 15.46
CA ALA A 49 1.30 13.54 14.40
C ALA A 49 1.05 12.05 14.62
N ASN A 50 1.14 11.57 15.87
CA ASN A 50 0.85 10.18 16.22
C ASN A 50 -0.58 9.74 15.87
N GLN A 51 -1.59 10.61 16.03
CA GLN A 51 -2.98 10.29 15.68
C GLN A 51 -3.18 10.22 14.16
N VAL A 52 -2.53 11.12 13.42
CA VAL A 52 -2.54 11.09 11.94
C VAL A 52 -1.82 9.85 11.43
N SER A 53 -0.67 9.51 12.00
CA SER A 53 0.07 8.28 11.73
C SER A 53 -0.76 7.04 12.01
N SER A 54 -1.44 6.98 13.16
CA SER A 54 -2.33 5.87 13.51
C SER A 54 -3.46 5.74 12.48
N ALA A 55 -4.08 6.85 12.07
CA ALA A 55 -5.09 6.84 11.01
C ALA A 55 -4.57 6.30 9.68
N LEU A 56 -3.36 6.67 9.25
CA LEU A 56 -2.72 6.14 8.04
C LEU A 56 -2.44 4.64 8.16
N ASN A 57 -1.84 4.22 9.27
CA ASN A 57 -1.55 2.80 9.51
C ASN A 57 -2.82 1.95 9.51
N SER A 58 -3.81 2.34 10.31
CA SER A 58 -5.12 1.67 10.38
C SER A 58 -5.82 1.66 9.02
N TYR A 59 -5.69 2.73 8.23
CA TYR A 59 -6.26 2.77 6.89
C TYR A 59 -5.67 1.69 6.00
N TYR A 60 -4.35 1.53 5.95
CA TYR A 60 -3.76 0.50 5.10
C TYR A 60 -3.93 -0.91 5.69
N GLU A 61 -3.93 -1.07 7.01
CA GLU A 61 -4.21 -2.33 7.70
C GLU A 61 -5.71 -2.77 7.66
N GLY A 62 -6.55 -2.10 6.86
CA GLY A 62 -7.88 -2.60 6.54
C GLY A 62 -9.05 -1.87 7.19
N MET A 63 -8.81 -0.88 8.06
CA MET A 63 -9.91 -0.14 8.66
C MET A 63 -10.62 0.78 7.65
N SER A 64 -11.94 0.88 7.77
CA SER A 64 -12.71 1.91 7.08
C SER A 64 -12.47 3.28 7.74
N ILE A 65 -12.60 4.36 6.97
CA ILE A 65 -12.47 5.75 7.48
C ILE A 65 -13.42 6.01 8.66
N LYS A 66 -14.63 5.42 8.62
CA LYS A 66 -15.59 5.51 9.73
C LYS A 66 -15.10 4.79 10.98
N ALA A 67 -14.46 3.63 10.83
CA ALA A 67 -13.88 2.89 11.94
C ALA A 67 -12.69 3.65 12.54
N ILE A 68 -11.81 4.21 11.71
CA ILE A 68 -10.69 5.06 12.15
C ILE A 68 -11.21 6.26 12.95
N ARG A 69 -12.24 6.96 12.45
CA ARG A 69 -12.85 8.07 13.19
C ARG A 69 -13.35 7.65 14.57
N ARG A 70 -14.02 6.49 14.67
CA ARG A 70 -14.52 5.98 15.96
C ARG A 70 -13.38 5.65 16.92
N HIS A 71 -12.31 5.04 16.41
CA HIS A 71 -11.12 4.72 17.20
C HIS A 71 -10.45 6.00 17.74
N LEU A 72 -10.24 7.03 16.90
CA LEU A 72 -9.69 8.32 17.34
C LEU A 72 -10.57 9.01 18.40
N LEU A 73 -11.89 8.89 18.29
CA LEU A 73 -12.81 9.43 19.29
C LEU A 73 -12.69 8.68 20.63
N GLN A 74 -12.60 7.35 20.60
CA GLN A 74 -12.51 6.53 21.82
C GLN A 74 -11.18 6.70 22.55
N GLU A 75 -10.06 6.64 21.83
CA GLU A 75 -8.72 6.65 22.43
C GLU A 75 -8.21 8.05 22.76
N HIS A 76 -8.67 9.07 22.02
CA HIS A 76 -8.05 10.39 22.06
C HIS A 76 -9.05 11.54 22.23
N ALA A 77 -10.35 11.24 22.43
CA ALA A 77 -11.42 12.23 22.46
C ALA A 77 -11.41 13.17 21.23
N ASN A 78 -10.84 12.72 20.10
CA ASN A 78 -10.71 13.50 18.88
C ASN A 78 -11.57 12.89 17.78
N ALA A 79 -12.56 13.64 17.30
CA ALA A 79 -13.49 13.18 16.27
C ALA A 79 -13.38 14.00 14.98
N PRO A 80 -12.26 13.90 14.25
CA PRO A 80 -12.15 14.55 12.94
C PRO A 80 -13.24 14.04 12.00
N SER A 81 -13.63 14.88 11.03
CA SER A 81 -14.60 14.44 10.03
C SER A 81 -14.00 13.33 9.16
N THR A 82 -14.85 12.51 8.52
CA THR A 82 -14.35 11.50 7.58
C THR A 82 -13.63 12.13 6.39
N ALA A 83 -14.01 13.34 5.98
CA ALA A 83 -13.33 14.09 4.93
C ALA A 83 -11.91 14.49 5.38
N THR A 84 -11.78 14.97 6.61
CA THR A 84 -10.47 15.33 7.19
C THR A 84 -9.52 14.14 7.28
N ILE A 85 -10.01 12.97 7.70
CA ILE A 85 -9.19 11.74 7.70
C ILE A 85 -8.77 11.36 6.28
N TYR A 86 -9.68 11.46 5.32
CA TYR A 86 -9.39 11.18 3.91
C TYR A 86 -8.33 12.14 3.33
N GLU A 87 -8.42 13.44 3.65
CA GLU A 87 -7.40 14.42 3.27
C GLU A 87 -6.03 14.11 3.87
N TRP A 88 -5.98 13.63 5.13
CA TRP A 88 -4.73 13.16 5.72
C TRP A 88 -4.15 11.98 4.93
N ILE A 89 -4.99 10.99 4.62
CA ILE A 89 -4.59 9.83 3.82
C ILE A 89 -4.00 10.29 2.49
N GLN A 90 -4.73 11.08 1.71
CA GLN A 90 -4.24 11.56 0.40
C GLN A 90 -2.92 12.34 0.53
N LYS A 91 -2.86 13.31 1.44
CA LYS A 91 -1.69 14.17 1.61
C LYS A 91 -0.44 13.38 1.99
N TYR A 92 -0.53 12.55 3.02
CA TYR A 92 0.65 11.85 3.54
C TYR A 92 1.01 10.61 2.71
N THR A 93 0.07 10.05 1.96
CA THR A 93 0.37 9.05 0.91
C THR A 93 1.21 9.65 -0.19
N GLN A 94 0.89 10.87 -0.63
CA GLN A 94 1.73 11.57 -1.60
C GLN A 94 3.13 11.81 -1.06
N TYR A 95 3.26 12.28 0.20
CA TYR A 95 4.57 12.43 0.85
C TYR A 95 5.37 11.14 0.89
N ALA A 96 4.71 10.03 1.26
CA ALA A 96 5.35 8.74 1.32
C ALA A 96 5.83 8.29 -0.07
N THR A 97 5.01 8.49 -1.10
CA THR A 97 5.34 8.12 -2.49
C THR A 97 6.49 8.97 -3.03
N ASP A 98 6.50 10.28 -2.76
CA ASP A 98 7.60 11.18 -3.15
C ASP A 98 8.89 10.83 -2.39
N SER A 99 8.76 10.39 -1.13
CA SER A 99 9.91 10.10 -0.27
C SER A 99 10.68 8.85 -0.66
N ILE A 100 10.07 7.94 -1.43
CA ILE A 100 10.74 6.72 -1.92
C ILE A 100 11.42 6.93 -3.29
N GLU A 101 11.25 8.11 -3.91
CA GLU A 101 11.90 8.43 -5.18
C GLU A 101 13.43 8.44 -5.02
N GLY A 102 14.12 7.70 -5.90
CA GLY A 102 15.58 7.59 -5.88
C GLY A 102 16.14 6.47 -4.98
N TYR A 103 15.30 5.80 -4.17
CA TYR A 103 15.72 4.58 -3.49
C TYR A 103 15.71 3.39 -4.45
N GLN A 104 16.81 2.64 -4.43
CA GLN A 104 16.96 1.40 -5.19
C GLN A 104 17.37 0.27 -4.25
N PRO A 105 16.70 -0.89 -4.28
CA PRO A 105 17.06 -2.03 -3.45
C PRO A 105 18.42 -2.61 -3.86
N LYS A 106 19.23 -2.98 -2.85
CA LYS A 106 20.61 -3.45 -3.02
C LYS A 106 20.76 -4.96 -2.92
N LYS A 107 19.80 -5.65 -2.30
CA LYS A 107 19.87 -7.08 -1.94
C LYS A 107 18.71 -7.89 -2.51
N ILE A 108 18.24 -7.55 -3.72
CA ILE A 108 17.22 -8.32 -4.44
C ILE A 108 17.76 -9.70 -4.80
N GLY A 109 16.94 -10.74 -4.62
CA GLY A 109 17.27 -12.11 -5.01
C GLY A 109 17.26 -12.32 -6.53
N ASP A 110 17.50 -13.55 -6.95
CA ASP A 110 17.57 -13.94 -8.36
C ASP A 110 16.30 -14.63 -8.86
N THR A 111 15.32 -14.83 -7.97
CA THR A 111 14.03 -15.44 -8.28
C THR A 111 12.92 -14.43 -8.04
N TRP A 112 12.19 -14.09 -9.10
CA TRP A 112 11.04 -13.18 -9.03
C TRP A 112 9.75 -13.94 -9.33
N ILE A 113 8.67 -13.57 -8.64
CA ILE A 113 7.36 -14.18 -8.83
C ILE A 113 6.43 -13.11 -9.41
N ALA A 114 5.80 -13.39 -10.55
CA ALA A 114 4.82 -12.53 -11.18
C ALA A 114 3.43 -13.18 -11.17
N ASP A 115 2.40 -12.39 -10.89
CA ASP A 115 1.01 -12.81 -10.97
C ASP A 115 0.11 -11.58 -11.16
N GLU A 116 -1.13 -11.82 -11.54
CA GLU A 116 -2.12 -10.78 -11.72
C GLU A 116 -3.45 -11.11 -11.07
N THR A 117 -4.17 -10.05 -10.71
CA THR A 117 -5.40 -10.17 -9.98
C THR A 117 -6.42 -9.14 -10.42
N VAL A 118 -7.70 -9.47 -10.31
CA VAL A 118 -8.78 -8.54 -10.66
C VAL A 118 -9.07 -7.61 -9.48
N LEU A 119 -9.13 -6.31 -9.76
CA LEU A 119 -9.70 -5.29 -8.89
C LEU A 119 -11.00 -4.76 -9.50
N GLU A 120 -11.99 -4.47 -8.66
CA GLU A 120 -13.23 -3.81 -9.09
C GLU A 120 -13.13 -2.29 -8.83
N ILE A 121 -13.26 -1.51 -9.90
CA ILE A 121 -13.25 -0.04 -9.91
C ILE A 121 -14.54 0.42 -10.58
N ASP A 122 -15.43 1.06 -9.81
CA ASP A 122 -16.70 1.62 -10.28
C ASP A 122 -17.55 0.63 -11.11
N GLY A 123 -17.66 -0.62 -10.61
CA GLY A 123 -18.38 -1.70 -11.30
C GLY A 123 -17.67 -2.27 -12.53
N GLN A 124 -16.44 -1.82 -12.82
CA GLN A 124 -15.59 -2.36 -13.88
C GLN A 124 -14.41 -3.10 -13.28
N ASN A 125 -14.15 -4.29 -13.80
CA ASN A 125 -13.00 -5.09 -13.38
C ASN A 125 -11.75 -4.61 -14.13
N VAL A 126 -10.64 -4.38 -13.45
CA VAL A 126 -9.33 -4.10 -14.04
C VAL A 126 -8.33 -5.13 -13.58
N TRP A 127 -7.22 -5.28 -14.30
CA TRP A 127 -6.12 -6.17 -13.95
C TRP A 127 -5.05 -5.39 -13.18
N LEU A 128 -4.71 -5.87 -12.00
CA LEU A 128 -3.53 -5.47 -11.24
C LEU A 128 -2.48 -6.55 -11.40
N TRP A 129 -1.34 -6.18 -11.96
CA TRP A 129 -0.21 -7.05 -12.17
C TRP A 129 0.90 -6.68 -11.21
N ASP A 130 1.56 -7.67 -10.63
CA ASP A 130 2.62 -7.46 -9.66
C ASP A 130 3.80 -8.40 -9.92
N ILE A 131 5.02 -7.92 -9.62
CA ILE A 131 6.22 -8.74 -9.51
C ILE A 131 6.82 -8.53 -8.13
N ILE A 132 7.05 -9.61 -7.41
CA ILE A 132 7.66 -9.62 -6.09
C ILE A 132 8.97 -10.42 -6.11
N ASP A 133 9.98 -9.93 -5.41
CA ASP A 133 11.20 -10.69 -5.16
C ASP A 133 10.93 -11.81 -4.16
N ASP A 134 11.32 -13.05 -4.50
CA ASP A 134 11.01 -14.23 -3.68
C ASP A 134 11.69 -14.15 -2.30
N LYS A 135 12.93 -13.67 -2.26
CA LYS A 135 13.77 -13.66 -1.05
C LYS A 135 13.38 -12.57 -0.07
N THR A 136 13.27 -11.34 -0.55
CA THR A 136 13.05 -10.14 0.28
C THR A 136 11.58 -9.80 0.44
N ARG A 137 10.70 -10.40 -0.37
CA ARG A 137 9.29 -10.00 -0.54
C ARG A 137 9.12 -8.57 -1.03
N PHE A 138 10.17 -7.94 -1.56
CA PHE A 138 10.08 -6.58 -2.05
C PHE A 138 9.25 -6.56 -3.34
N LEU A 139 8.20 -5.75 -3.37
CA LEU A 139 7.37 -5.56 -4.55
C LEU A 139 8.13 -4.70 -5.56
N LEU A 140 8.64 -5.33 -6.61
CA LEU A 140 9.52 -4.72 -7.62
C LEU A 140 8.74 -3.89 -8.63
N ALA A 141 7.54 -4.33 -8.99
CA ALA A 141 6.68 -3.61 -9.91
C ALA A 141 5.21 -3.91 -9.66
N THR A 142 4.40 -2.88 -9.90
CA THR A 142 2.94 -2.96 -9.96
C THR A 142 2.44 -2.21 -11.17
N ARG A 143 1.43 -2.75 -11.84
CA ARG A 143 0.76 -2.14 -13.01
C ARG A 143 -0.74 -2.38 -12.97
N ILE A 144 -1.53 -1.35 -13.28
CA ILE A 144 -2.97 -1.48 -13.52
C ILE A 144 -3.22 -1.40 -15.03
N SER A 145 -4.06 -2.30 -15.57
CA SER A 145 -4.47 -2.30 -16.97
C SER A 145 -5.94 -2.73 -17.14
N THR A 146 -6.58 -2.26 -18.22
CA THR A 146 -7.91 -2.74 -18.67
C THR A 146 -7.82 -3.94 -19.62
N SER A 147 -6.61 -4.29 -20.04
CA SER A 147 -6.28 -5.44 -20.87
C SER A 147 -5.51 -6.50 -20.08
N ARG A 148 -5.58 -7.76 -20.51
CA ARG A 148 -4.76 -8.87 -19.97
C ARG A 148 -3.86 -9.45 -21.06
N THR A 149 -2.78 -8.73 -21.40
CA THR A 149 -1.96 -9.03 -22.60
C THR A 149 -0.49 -9.20 -22.29
N THR A 150 0.25 -9.84 -23.20
CA THR A 150 1.73 -9.92 -23.16
C THR A 150 2.38 -8.55 -23.04
N ARG A 151 1.84 -7.52 -23.69
CA ARG A 151 2.35 -6.15 -23.57
C ARG A 151 2.28 -5.63 -22.13
N ASP A 152 1.20 -5.94 -21.42
CA ASP A 152 1.06 -5.53 -20.01
C ASP A 152 2.08 -6.25 -19.12
N ALA A 153 2.26 -7.56 -19.34
CA ALA A 153 3.28 -8.36 -18.65
C ALA A 153 4.71 -7.90 -18.97
N GLN A 154 5.02 -7.54 -20.22
CA GLN A 154 6.32 -6.98 -20.60
C GLN A 154 6.59 -5.66 -19.90
N MET A 155 5.64 -4.72 -19.93
CA MET A 155 5.80 -3.42 -19.26
C MET A 155 5.98 -3.56 -17.74
N LEU A 156 5.36 -4.59 -17.15
CA LEU A 156 5.55 -4.93 -15.75
C LEU A 156 6.98 -5.45 -15.49
N TYR A 157 7.46 -6.39 -16.32
CA TYR A 157 8.81 -6.94 -16.23
C TYR A 157 9.88 -5.86 -16.39
N ASP A 158 9.77 -5.01 -17.42
CA ASP A 158 10.72 -3.91 -17.66
C ASP A 158 10.79 -2.95 -16.46
N LYS A 159 9.64 -2.68 -15.83
CA LYS A 159 9.57 -1.87 -14.61
C LYS A 159 10.27 -2.58 -13.45
N ALA A 160 10.11 -3.89 -13.29
CA ALA A 160 10.77 -4.65 -12.23
C ALA A 160 12.29 -4.66 -12.41
N VAL A 161 12.79 -4.85 -13.63
CA VAL A 161 14.23 -4.75 -13.98
C VAL A 161 14.78 -3.37 -13.64
N LYS A 162 14.05 -2.31 -14.01
CA LYS A 162 14.46 -0.94 -13.67
C LYS A 162 14.53 -0.73 -12.15
N THR A 163 13.55 -1.21 -11.39
CA THR A 163 13.55 -1.11 -9.93
C THR A 163 14.70 -1.90 -9.31
N ALA A 164 14.93 -3.14 -9.74
CA ALA A 164 15.98 -4.00 -9.20
C ALA A 164 17.40 -3.57 -9.61
N GLY A 165 17.55 -2.90 -10.76
CA GLY A 165 18.84 -2.59 -11.36
C GLY A 165 19.55 -3.79 -11.97
N LYS A 166 18.87 -4.93 -12.10
CA LYS A 166 19.37 -6.18 -12.66
C LYS A 166 18.23 -7.01 -13.24
N GLU A 167 18.58 -8.02 -14.04
CA GLU A 167 17.66 -9.07 -14.46
C GLU A 167 17.73 -10.26 -13.47
N PRO A 168 16.62 -10.99 -13.26
CA PRO A 168 16.62 -12.20 -12.43
C PRO A 168 17.20 -13.40 -13.20
N GLN A 169 17.62 -14.43 -12.48
CA GLN A 169 17.92 -15.73 -13.08
C GLN A 169 16.64 -16.52 -13.36
N THR A 170 15.60 -16.33 -12.54
CA THR A 170 14.34 -17.09 -12.65
C THR A 170 13.14 -16.16 -12.48
N VAL A 171 12.15 -16.30 -13.36
CA VAL A 171 10.81 -15.71 -13.19
C VAL A 171 9.78 -16.82 -13.09
N ILE A 172 9.03 -16.84 -12.00
CA ILE A 172 7.94 -17.80 -11.76
C ILE A 172 6.61 -17.10 -12.00
N THR A 173 5.73 -17.69 -12.81
CA THR A 173 4.39 -17.15 -13.07
C THR A 173 3.30 -18.22 -12.96
N ASP A 174 2.04 -17.77 -12.97
CA ASP A 174 0.89 -18.61 -13.30
C ASP A 174 0.95 -19.12 -14.77
N LYS A 175 -0.01 -19.99 -15.16
CA LYS A 175 -0.11 -20.60 -16.50
C LYS A 175 -0.70 -19.68 -17.59
N LEU A 176 -0.81 -18.39 -17.36
CA LEU A 176 -1.34 -17.41 -18.30
C LEU A 176 -0.41 -17.30 -19.50
N ALA A 177 -0.98 -17.47 -20.70
CA ALA A 177 -0.25 -17.43 -21.96
C ALA A 177 0.51 -16.10 -22.18
N SER A 178 0.00 -14.99 -21.63
CA SER A 178 0.65 -13.67 -21.74
C SER A 178 2.06 -13.63 -21.16
N TYR A 179 2.43 -14.51 -20.23
CA TYR A 179 3.79 -14.58 -19.70
C TYR A 179 4.75 -15.34 -20.62
N LEU A 180 4.26 -16.28 -21.44
CA LEU A 180 5.11 -17.09 -22.32
C LEU A 180 5.83 -16.26 -23.38
N ASP A 181 5.19 -15.19 -23.83
CA ASP A 181 5.70 -14.32 -24.90
C ASP A 181 6.44 -13.07 -24.36
N VAL A 182 6.67 -13.01 -23.04
CA VAL A 182 7.49 -11.94 -22.44
C VAL A 182 8.95 -12.17 -22.81
N ARG A 183 9.61 -11.10 -23.24
CA ARG A 183 11.05 -11.06 -23.48
C ARG A 183 11.74 -10.85 -22.14
N TYR A 184 12.04 -11.97 -21.50
CA TYR A 184 12.88 -12.01 -20.30
C TYR A 184 14.35 -11.73 -20.64
N GLY A 185 15.18 -11.58 -19.61
CA GLY A 185 16.62 -11.44 -19.75
C GLY A 185 17.22 -12.62 -20.48
N LYS A 186 18.38 -12.41 -21.13
CA LYS A 186 19.02 -13.42 -22.00
C LYS A 186 19.25 -14.75 -21.27
N ASP A 187 19.63 -14.66 -20.01
CA ASP A 187 19.96 -15.80 -19.15
C ASP A 187 18.86 -16.06 -18.09
N THR A 188 17.68 -15.44 -18.26
CA THR A 188 16.54 -15.61 -17.36
C THR A 188 15.71 -16.82 -17.78
N GLU A 189 15.55 -17.78 -16.88
CA GLU A 189 14.62 -18.89 -17.04
C GLU A 189 13.20 -18.49 -16.62
N HIS A 190 12.21 -18.74 -17.50
CA HIS A 190 10.80 -18.59 -17.16
C HIS A 190 10.17 -19.93 -16.78
N ILE A 191 9.58 -19.98 -15.60
CA ILE A 191 8.92 -21.18 -15.06
C ILE A 191 7.44 -20.88 -14.82
N GLN A 192 6.57 -21.66 -15.46
CA GLN A 192 5.15 -21.67 -15.09
C GLN A 192 4.92 -22.62 -13.91
N SER A 193 4.45 -22.06 -12.79
CA SER A 193 4.13 -22.76 -11.55
C SER A 193 3.19 -23.95 -11.80
N ARG A 194 3.49 -25.07 -11.13
CA ARG A 194 2.67 -26.28 -11.15
C ARG A 194 1.94 -26.43 -9.81
N PRO A 195 0.74 -27.03 -9.79
CA PRO A 195 0.10 -27.43 -8.55
C PRO A 195 1.08 -28.28 -7.71
N PHE A 196 1.24 -27.95 -6.42
CA PHE A 196 2.08 -28.67 -5.45
C PHE A 196 3.60 -28.62 -5.68
N ALA A 197 4.13 -27.66 -6.44
CA ALA A 197 5.57 -27.44 -6.54
C ALA A 197 6.17 -26.99 -5.19
N LEU A 198 7.16 -27.75 -4.70
CA LEU A 198 7.98 -27.39 -3.54
C LEU A 198 9.09 -26.43 -4.04
N GLY A 199 8.90 -25.13 -3.88
CA GLY A 199 9.87 -24.09 -4.29
C GLY A 199 9.29 -23.13 -5.32
N ASP A 200 9.03 -23.61 -6.53
CA ASP A 200 8.63 -22.75 -7.66
C ASP A 200 7.12 -22.51 -7.71
N ASN A 201 6.60 -21.69 -6.79
CA ASN A 201 5.17 -21.40 -6.74
C ASN A 201 4.82 -19.93 -6.48
N THR A 202 3.59 -19.60 -6.82
CA THR A 202 2.98 -18.27 -6.76
C THR A 202 2.43 -17.90 -5.38
N GLN A 203 2.66 -18.72 -4.34
CA GLN A 203 1.97 -18.54 -3.05
C GLN A 203 2.30 -17.22 -2.35
N LYS A 204 3.53 -16.70 -2.50
CA LYS A 204 3.93 -15.43 -1.86
C LYS A 204 3.15 -14.24 -2.44
N ILE A 205 3.03 -14.17 -3.76
CA ILE A 205 2.28 -13.11 -4.43
C ILE A 205 0.77 -13.29 -4.28
N GLU A 206 0.26 -14.52 -4.26
CA GLU A 206 -1.14 -14.81 -3.97
C GLU A 206 -1.55 -14.34 -2.56
N ARG A 207 -0.68 -14.54 -1.55
CA ARG A 207 -0.90 -14.01 -0.20
C ARG A 207 -0.93 -12.48 -0.21
N PHE A 208 0.00 -11.84 -0.91
CA PHE A 208 0.02 -10.38 -1.08
C PHE A 208 -1.31 -9.87 -1.69
N HIS A 209 -1.76 -10.47 -2.79
CA HIS A 209 -3.04 -10.12 -3.43
C HIS A 209 -4.23 -10.36 -2.50
N GLY A 210 -4.19 -11.42 -1.69
CA GLY A 210 -5.19 -11.69 -0.66
C GLY A 210 -5.33 -10.54 0.33
N THR A 211 -4.23 -10.06 0.89
CA THR A 211 -4.20 -8.92 1.81
C THR A 211 -4.73 -7.65 1.13
N LEU A 212 -4.27 -7.35 -0.08
CA LEU A 212 -4.74 -6.19 -0.85
C LEU A 212 -6.25 -6.25 -1.12
N LYS A 213 -6.79 -7.42 -1.49
CA LYS A 213 -8.22 -7.60 -1.76
C LYS A 213 -9.08 -7.48 -0.52
N GLN A 214 -8.61 -7.97 0.63
CA GLN A 214 -9.30 -7.74 1.91
C GLN A 214 -9.45 -6.23 2.17
N ARG A 215 -8.39 -5.47 1.88
CA ARG A 215 -8.40 -4.01 2.04
C ARG A 215 -9.37 -3.31 1.10
N THR A 216 -9.34 -3.62 -0.20
CA THR A 216 -10.23 -2.98 -1.20
C THR A 216 -11.70 -3.33 -1.00
N LYS A 217 -12.00 -4.53 -0.50
CA LYS A 217 -13.36 -4.95 -0.14
C LYS A 217 -13.97 -4.05 0.95
N VAL A 218 -13.21 -3.66 1.97
CA VAL A 218 -13.69 -2.76 3.05
C VAL A 218 -13.98 -1.35 2.53
N MET A 219 -13.29 -0.91 1.48
CA MET A 219 -13.51 0.40 0.86
C MET A 219 -14.81 0.48 0.05
N ARG A 220 -15.51 -0.66 -0.16
CA ARG A 220 -16.66 -0.82 -1.05
C ARG A 220 -16.31 -0.47 -2.50
N GLY A 221 -15.14 -0.91 -2.94
CA GLY A 221 -14.63 -0.65 -4.28
C GLY A 221 -14.00 0.74 -4.43
N LEU A 222 -13.18 0.88 -5.47
CA LEU A 222 -12.55 2.15 -5.83
C LEU A 222 -13.46 2.89 -6.81
N LYS A 223 -13.61 4.20 -6.65
CA LYS A 223 -14.63 4.98 -7.40
C LYS A 223 -14.20 5.42 -8.80
N ASN A 224 -12.90 5.41 -9.08
CA ASN A 224 -12.32 5.70 -10.38
C ASN A 224 -10.88 5.18 -10.41
N ILE A 225 -10.28 5.21 -11.60
CA ILE A 225 -8.93 4.68 -11.84
C ILE A 225 -7.85 5.52 -11.16
N GLU A 226 -7.99 6.85 -11.09
CA GLU A 226 -7.03 7.72 -10.43
C GLU A 226 -6.93 7.40 -8.94
N SER A 227 -8.08 7.28 -8.26
CA SER A 227 -8.13 6.89 -6.84
C SER A 227 -7.58 5.48 -6.62
N ALA A 228 -7.72 4.59 -7.61
CA ALA A 228 -7.15 3.25 -7.55
C ALA A 228 -5.63 3.28 -7.65
N ILE A 229 -5.09 4.09 -8.56
CA ILE A 229 -3.66 4.32 -8.71
C ILE A 229 -3.08 4.92 -7.42
N ASP A 230 -3.71 5.98 -6.89
CA ASP A 230 -3.27 6.62 -5.65
C ASP A 230 -3.28 5.65 -4.47
N PHE A 231 -4.34 4.85 -4.35
CA PHE A 231 -4.45 3.84 -3.32
C PHE A 231 -3.37 2.75 -3.46
N VAL A 232 -3.15 2.24 -4.67
CA VAL A 232 -2.16 1.20 -4.95
C VAL A 232 -0.74 1.71 -4.71
N ASN A 233 -0.42 2.94 -5.13
CA ASN A 233 0.87 3.58 -4.85
C ASN A 233 1.12 3.70 -3.35
N GLY A 234 0.12 4.19 -2.60
CA GLY A 234 0.23 4.26 -1.14
C GLY A 234 0.33 2.90 -0.45
N TRP A 235 -0.40 1.90 -0.97
CA TRP A 235 -0.29 0.52 -0.50
C TRP A 235 1.11 -0.05 -0.73
N LEU A 236 1.72 0.21 -1.88
CA LEU A 236 3.09 -0.21 -2.18
C LEU A 236 4.07 0.39 -1.16
N VAL A 237 3.97 1.69 -0.89
CA VAL A 237 4.85 2.34 0.10
C VAL A 237 4.64 1.71 1.47
N HIS A 238 3.38 1.53 1.88
CA HIS A 238 3.07 0.88 3.14
C HIS A 238 3.66 -0.53 3.23
N TYR A 239 3.41 -1.36 2.22
CA TYR A 239 3.83 -2.75 2.18
C TYR A 239 5.35 -2.92 2.17
N ASN A 240 6.06 -2.18 1.31
CA ASN A 240 7.50 -2.32 1.13
C ASN A 240 8.30 -1.63 2.26
N TYR A 241 7.87 -0.47 2.76
CA TYR A 241 8.72 0.40 3.57
C TYR A 241 8.26 0.60 5.01
N LEU A 242 6.98 0.33 5.33
CA LEU A 242 6.41 0.67 6.64
C LEU A 242 5.76 -0.50 7.36
N ARG A 243 5.47 -1.58 6.65
CA ARG A 243 4.79 -2.76 7.18
C ARG A 243 5.80 -3.86 7.50
N PRO A 244 6.04 -4.19 8.77
CA PRO A 244 6.83 -5.35 9.14
C PRO A 244 6.11 -6.64 8.75
N HIS A 245 6.87 -7.71 8.52
CA HIS A 245 6.31 -9.03 8.20
C HIS A 245 6.90 -10.07 9.13
N ASP A 246 6.06 -10.88 9.75
CA ASP A 246 6.48 -11.97 10.64
C ASP A 246 7.47 -12.92 9.97
N ALA A 247 7.26 -13.19 8.67
CA ALA A 247 8.12 -14.08 7.90
C ALA A 247 9.47 -13.45 7.49
N LEU A 248 9.72 -12.21 7.87
CA LEU A 248 10.97 -11.46 7.68
C LEU A 248 11.54 -11.00 9.03
N ASP A 249 11.20 -11.70 10.13
CA ASP A 249 11.62 -11.34 11.50
C ASP A 249 11.24 -9.89 11.87
N ASP A 250 9.99 -9.52 11.60
CA ASP A 250 9.43 -8.18 11.81
C ASP A 250 10.15 -7.05 11.06
N LYS A 251 10.88 -7.37 10.00
CA LYS A 251 11.44 -6.38 9.07
C LYS A 251 10.49 -6.09 7.92
N THR A 252 10.62 -4.90 7.38
CA THR A 252 10.00 -4.51 6.12
C THR A 252 10.73 -5.13 4.94
N PRO A 253 10.06 -5.34 3.79
CA PRO A 253 10.73 -5.80 2.58
C PRO A 253 11.88 -4.90 2.15
N ALA A 254 11.77 -3.57 2.33
CA ALA A 254 12.81 -2.60 2.02
C ALA A 254 14.07 -2.81 2.87
N GLU A 255 13.94 -3.06 4.17
CA GLU A 255 15.06 -3.36 5.06
C GLU A 255 15.79 -4.64 4.64
N VAL A 256 15.04 -5.71 4.33
CA VAL A 256 15.62 -6.98 3.87
C VAL A 256 16.29 -6.80 2.50
N ALA A 257 15.70 -5.97 1.62
CA ALA A 257 16.25 -5.58 0.34
C ALA A 257 17.44 -4.61 0.44
N GLY A 258 17.88 -4.23 1.66
CA GLY A 258 19.07 -3.42 1.89
C GLY A 258 18.89 -1.95 1.54
N ILE A 259 17.65 -1.44 1.60
CA ILE A 259 17.36 -0.01 1.46
C ILE A 259 17.51 0.65 2.83
N ASP A 260 18.33 1.69 2.88
CA ASP A 260 18.49 2.54 4.06
C ASP A 260 17.45 3.66 4.01
N PHE A 261 16.22 3.34 4.38
CA PHE A 261 15.10 4.28 4.36
C PHE A 261 15.01 5.02 5.69
N PRO A 262 15.05 6.37 5.72
CA PRO A 262 15.18 7.14 6.97
C PRO A 262 13.91 7.19 7.81
N TYR A 263 12.77 6.73 7.29
CA TYR A 263 11.48 6.76 7.98
C TYR A 263 11.08 5.35 8.42
N LYS A 264 10.82 5.17 9.71
CA LYS A 264 10.45 3.86 10.27
C LYS A 264 8.95 3.63 10.26
N ASN A 265 8.17 4.72 10.26
CA ASN A 265 6.72 4.66 10.34
C ASN A 265 6.07 5.90 9.71
N TRP A 266 4.74 5.88 9.63
CA TRP A 266 3.94 7.00 9.13
C TRP A 266 4.14 8.30 9.90
N ALA A 267 4.48 8.25 11.19
CA ALA A 267 4.68 9.45 12.00
C ALA A 267 5.96 10.19 11.55
N ASP A 268 7.02 9.46 11.19
CA ASP A 268 8.24 10.06 10.65
C ASP A 268 7.97 10.75 9.30
N ILE A 269 7.20 10.09 8.42
CA ILE A 269 6.76 10.68 7.13
C ILE A 269 5.90 11.92 7.36
N THR A 270 4.96 11.89 8.31
CA THR A 270 4.05 13.02 8.53
C THR A 270 4.75 14.26 9.06
N ARG A 271 5.88 14.08 9.75
CA ARG A 271 6.72 15.16 10.29
C ARG A 271 7.72 15.70 9.25
N HIS A 272 7.97 14.95 8.18
CA HIS A 272 8.87 15.39 7.12
C HIS A 272 8.23 16.50 6.26
N LYS A 273 9.06 17.47 5.86
CA LYS A 273 8.66 18.49 4.89
C LYS A 273 9.01 17.97 3.49
N PRO A 274 8.05 17.85 2.56
CA PRO A 274 8.32 17.35 1.22
C PRO A 274 9.34 18.26 0.50
N THR A 275 10.20 17.65 -0.31
CA THR A 275 11.15 18.35 -1.19
C THR A 275 10.45 19.05 -2.35
N LYS A 276 9.30 18.53 -2.80
CA LYS A 276 8.46 19.10 -3.86
C LYS A 276 7.22 19.78 -3.26
N PRO A 277 6.81 20.98 -3.73
CA PRO A 277 5.55 21.58 -3.30
C PRO A 277 4.38 20.72 -3.78
N ILE A 278 3.52 20.27 -2.86
CA ILE A 278 2.31 19.54 -3.25
C ILE A 278 1.35 20.51 -3.93
N THR A 279 0.87 20.13 -5.10
CA THR A 279 -0.45 20.57 -5.53
C THR A 279 -1.41 19.46 -5.13
N VAL A 280 -2.15 19.64 -4.02
CA VAL A 280 -3.34 18.81 -3.81
C VAL A 280 -4.33 19.29 -4.86
N SER A 281 -4.20 18.73 -6.06
CA SER A 281 -5.22 18.91 -7.07
C SER A 281 -6.43 18.16 -6.52
N HIS A 282 -7.41 18.93 -6.02
CA HIS A 282 -8.79 18.49 -6.18
C HIS A 282 -9.03 18.46 -7.68
N VAL A 283 -8.53 17.43 -8.36
CA VAL A 283 -8.94 17.13 -9.73
C VAL A 283 -10.45 17.05 -9.60
N LYS A 284 -11.17 18.05 -10.15
CA LYS A 284 -12.61 17.94 -10.36
C LYS A 284 -12.77 16.56 -10.95
N ARG A 285 -13.60 15.70 -10.33
CA ARG A 285 -13.81 14.29 -10.72
C ARG A 285 -14.11 14.20 -12.21
N GLY A 286 -13.07 14.25 -13.03
CA GLY A 286 -13.11 14.00 -14.45
C GLY A 286 -13.09 12.50 -14.50
N THR A 287 -14.22 11.91 -14.85
CA THR A 287 -14.30 10.49 -15.08
C THR A 287 -13.44 10.19 -16.30
N MET A 288 -12.18 9.78 -16.09
CA MET A 288 -11.57 8.91 -17.10
C MET A 288 -12.50 7.71 -17.23
N ARG A 289 -13.27 7.67 -18.32
CA ARG A 289 -14.11 6.52 -18.63
C ARG A 289 -13.17 5.37 -18.91
N LEU A 290 -13.13 4.42 -17.97
CA LEU A 290 -12.50 3.13 -18.18
C LEU A 290 -13.07 2.52 -19.46
N GLN A 291 -12.18 2.13 -20.38
CA GLN A 291 -12.59 1.34 -21.54
C GLN A 291 -13.07 -0.03 -21.06
N LYS A 292 -14.04 -0.61 -21.75
CA LYS A 292 -14.58 -1.95 -21.42
C LYS A 292 -13.44 -2.97 -21.32
N THR A 293 -13.29 -3.56 -20.16
CA THR A 293 -12.28 -4.58 -19.90
C THR A 293 -12.58 -5.83 -20.72
N GLN A 294 -11.57 -6.33 -21.41
CA GLN A 294 -11.67 -7.61 -22.12
C GLN A 294 -11.45 -8.74 -21.12
N ILE A 295 -12.52 -9.13 -20.41
CA ILE A 295 -12.49 -10.26 -19.49
C ILE A 295 -13.14 -11.44 -20.21
N GLY A 296 -12.34 -12.45 -20.55
CA GLY A 296 -12.88 -13.75 -20.93
C GLY A 296 -13.81 -14.25 -19.83
N ARG A 297 -14.95 -14.86 -20.20
CA ARG A 297 -15.99 -15.31 -19.25
C ARG A 297 -15.34 -15.98 -18.02
N PRO A 298 -15.72 -15.63 -16.78
CA PRO A 298 -15.22 -16.33 -15.61
C PRO A 298 -15.50 -17.83 -15.77
N LYS A 299 -14.49 -18.68 -15.51
CA LYS A 299 -14.72 -20.13 -15.43
C LYS A 299 -15.86 -20.35 -14.44
N LYS A 300 -16.94 -21.01 -14.87
CA LYS A 300 -18.08 -21.38 -14.01
C LYS A 300 -17.49 -22.00 -12.74
N ARG A 301 -17.87 -21.44 -11.58
CA ARG A 301 -17.61 -22.07 -10.28
C ARG A 301 -18.13 -23.51 -10.38
N ILE A 302 -17.23 -24.50 -10.33
CA ILE A 302 -17.65 -25.88 -10.16
C ILE A 302 -18.28 -25.92 -8.76
N ARG A 303 -19.61 -26.05 -8.70
CA ARG A 303 -20.28 -26.39 -7.45
C ARG A 303 -19.83 -27.80 -7.10
N ILE A 304 -18.87 -27.92 -6.19
CA ILE A 304 -18.66 -29.17 -5.48
C ILE A 304 -19.86 -29.29 -4.55
N THR A 305 -20.84 -30.10 -4.94
CA THR A 305 -21.90 -30.54 -4.03
C THR A 305 -21.25 -31.41 -2.96
N PRO A 306 -21.40 -31.09 -1.65
CA PRO A 306 -21.03 -32.04 -0.62
C PRO A 306 -21.91 -33.28 -0.77
N LYS A 307 -21.32 -34.44 -1.08
CA LYS A 307 -21.99 -35.74 -0.89
C LYS A 307 -21.98 -36.05 0.61
N THR A 308 -22.74 -35.29 1.39
CA THR A 308 -23.06 -35.70 2.77
C THR A 308 -24.47 -36.28 2.73
N PRO A 309 -24.66 -37.60 2.94
CA PRO A 309 -26.00 -38.16 3.03
C PRO A 309 -26.74 -37.55 4.24
N PRO A 310 -28.05 -37.27 4.12
CA PRO A 310 -28.81 -36.69 5.21
C PRO A 310 -28.83 -37.63 6.42
N ILE A 311 -28.48 -37.10 7.59
CA ILE A 311 -28.64 -37.77 8.88
C ILE A 311 -30.15 -37.96 9.10
N SER A 312 -30.64 -39.20 9.05
CA SER A 312 -32.03 -39.49 9.39
C SER A 312 -32.19 -39.45 10.91
N LEU A 313 -32.78 -38.36 11.40
CA LEU A 313 -33.25 -38.31 12.78
C LEU A 313 -34.49 -39.20 12.89
N LYS A 314 -34.28 -40.48 13.26
CA LYS A 314 -35.38 -41.31 13.76
C LYS A 314 -35.98 -40.60 14.97
N ARG A 315 -37.21 -40.09 14.82
CA ARG A 315 -38.02 -39.62 15.95
C ARG A 315 -38.23 -40.79 16.89
N VAL A 316 -37.52 -40.81 18.01
CA VAL A 316 -37.87 -41.65 19.16
C VAL A 316 -39.13 -41.04 19.76
N ARG A 317 -40.24 -41.77 19.63
CA ARG A 317 -41.51 -41.43 20.27
C ARG A 317 -41.35 -41.80 21.75
N LEU A 318 -41.24 -40.80 22.62
CA LEU A 318 -41.37 -41.00 24.07
C LEU A 318 -42.86 -41.20 24.35
N GLU A 319 -43.26 -42.45 24.61
CA GLU A 319 -44.56 -42.77 25.19
C GLU A 319 -44.51 -42.49 26.70
N ARG A 320 -45.61 -41.94 27.21
CA ARG A 320 -45.84 -41.74 28.66
C ARG A 320 -46.34 -43.03 29.28
#